data_AF-A0AA35ZUV3-F1
#
_entry.id   AF-A0AA35ZUV3-F1
#
_cell.length_a   1.000
_cell.length_b   1.000
_cell.length_c   1.000
_cell.angle_alpha   90.00
_cell.angle_beta   90.00
_cell.angle_gamma   90.00
#
_symmetry.space_group_name_H-M   'P 1'
#
loop_
_entity.id
_entity.type
_entity.pdbx_description
1 polymer ?
#
loop_
_entity_poly.entity_id
_entity_poly.type
_entity_poly.pdbx_seq_one_letter_code
_entity_poly.pdbx_strand_id
1 'polypeptide(L)'
;MQPDCNDNGAEFLEASIDTTLSDFLQNSSHEDLDQFFPHGLVHFNSNYGDDDLQSDQVTPLEVQINHFECGGVAVAVSLSHKIADGSSLVHFINDWANMTRRKDHEFSIDDPFFFPFQYMNLNPSRYIISRPDDCLITTRFMFPGSKINELKLKVKAMTAESGQPITNPTRVEVLTWLLYKCAMAAATKNNSGSFKPTGAVQIANLRGLMMEQLPEKSIGNLIMPMEILINKESEMNPESFISGFKKQKMQFKSLRNIETVFGVLHSDLEEQLRKVDDVYIFTSLCGYHAYEIDFGWGEPIKVALAGVARKNTFILTDAPNKDGIEVLMCLGEHDLAIVQSDPELLAFGYF
;
A
#
# COMPACT_ATOMS: atom_id res chain seq x y z
N MET A 1 11.67 -18.80 4.98
CA MET A 1 11.93 -18.91 6.43
C MET A 1 10.62 -19.28 7.09
N GLN A 2 10.60 -20.33 7.93
CA GLN A 2 9.40 -20.70 8.69
C GLN A 2 9.50 -20.04 10.07
N PRO A 3 8.43 -19.39 10.58
CA PRO A 3 8.45 -18.82 11.92
C PRO A 3 8.54 -19.94 12.97
N ASP A 4 9.33 -19.71 14.02
CA ASP A 4 9.35 -20.54 15.23
C ASP A 4 8.24 -20.07 16.18
N CYS A 5 7.18 -20.87 16.32
CA CYS A 5 6.06 -20.57 17.21
C CYS A 5 6.43 -20.97 18.65
N ASN A 6 7.32 -20.21 19.27
CA ASN A 6 7.89 -20.47 20.59
C ASN A 6 7.26 -19.65 21.73
N ASP A 7 6.18 -18.92 21.44
CA ASP A 7 5.46 -18.08 22.39
C ASP A 7 6.32 -17.01 23.11
N ASN A 8 7.42 -16.56 22.49
CA ASN A 8 8.23 -15.45 23.00
C ASN A 8 7.44 -14.12 23.12
N GLY A 9 6.28 -14.04 22.46
CA GLY A 9 5.34 -12.94 22.58
C GLY A 9 5.52 -11.84 21.52
N ALA A 10 4.62 -10.87 21.58
CA ALA A 10 4.70 -9.61 20.83
C ALA A 10 5.25 -8.52 21.74
N GLU A 11 6.00 -7.55 21.19
CA GLU A 11 6.43 -6.39 21.96
C GLU A 11 5.25 -5.43 22.15
N PHE A 12 5.04 -4.96 23.38
CA PHE A 12 3.97 -4.02 23.71
C PHE A 12 4.54 -2.92 24.61
N LEU A 13 4.49 -1.68 24.13
CA LEU A 13 4.97 -0.50 24.85
C LEU A 13 3.85 0.52 25.07
N GLU A 14 4.02 1.32 26.12
CA GLU A 14 3.19 2.50 26.37
C GLU A 14 4.11 3.73 26.46
N ALA A 15 3.71 4.81 25.79
CA ALA A 15 4.45 6.06 25.75
C ALA A 15 3.50 7.25 26.00
N SER A 16 4.05 8.35 26.52
CA SER A 16 3.37 9.63 26.65
C SER A 16 3.96 10.62 25.66
N ILE A 17 3.10 11.41 25.01
CA ILE A 17 3.49 12.46 24.07
C ILE A 17 3.10 13.80 24.68
N ASP A 18 4.09 14.67 24.87
CA ASP A 18 3.99 15.98 25.53
C ASP A 18 3.35 17.04 24.60
N THR A 19 2.21 16.71 23.99
CA THR A 19 1.39 17.59 23.15
C THR A 19 -0.06 17.11 23.10
N THR A 20 -0.96 17.89 22.51
CA THR A 20 -2.32 17.44 22.21
C THR A 20 -2.36 16.70 20.88
N LEU A 21 -3.27 15.73 20.73
CA LEU A 21 -3.46 15.01 19.47
C LEU A 21 -3.83 15.96 18.32
N SER A 22 -4.59 17.02 18.60
CA SER A 22 -4.97 18.00 17.58
C SER A 22 -3.78 18.82 17.11
N ASP A 23 -2.92 19.26 18.03
CA ASP A 23 -1.72 20.02 17.70
C ASP A 23 -0.72 19.16 16.92
N PHE A 24 -0.58 17.88 17.29
CA PHE A 24 0.23 16.93 16.54
C PHE A 24 -0.26 16.82 15.09
N LEU A 25 -1.54 16.49 14.88
CA LEU A 25 -2.10 16.30 13.53
C LEU A 25 -2.04 17.55 12.64
N GLN A 26 -1.93 18.75 13.22
CA GLN A 26 -1.82 20.00 12.47
C GLN A 26 -0.39 20.40 12.14
N ASN A 27 0.58 20.04 12.98
CA ASN A 27 1.93 20.59 12.92
C ASN A 27 3.02 19.54 12.65
N SER A 28 2.70 18.25 12.70
CA SER A 28 3.66 17.18 12.48
C SER A 28 3.96 16.96 11.00
N SER A 29 5.22 16.66 10.66
CA SER A 29 5.56 16.10 9.35
C SER A 29 5.19 14.61 9.28
N HIS A 30 5.42 13.98 8.12
CA HIS A 30 5.16 12.54 7.97
C HIS A 30 6.14 11.70 8.79
N GLU A 31 7.40 12.12 8.85
CA GLU A 31 8.48 11.44 9.59
C GLU A 31 8.23 11.44 11.10
N ASP A 32 7.51 12.43 11.62
CA ASP A 32 7.14 12.48 13.04
C ASP A 32 6.25 11.29 13.47
N LEU A 33 5.59 10.60 12.53
CA LEU A 33 4.83 9.38 12.84
C LEU A 33 5.73 8.24 13.31
N ASP A 34 7.02 8.27 12.97
CA ASP A 34 7.95 7.19 13.29
C ASP A 34 8.18 7.07 14.80
N GLN A 35 7.99 8.16 15.55
CA GLN A 35 8.12 8.18 17.02
C GLN A 35 7.07 7.33 17.74
N PHE A 36 5.95 7.01 17.05
CA PHE A 36 4.89 6.20 17.64
C PHE A 36 5.24 4.71 17.68
N PHE A 37 6.33 4.29 17.05
CA PHE A 37 6.74 2.90 16.97
C PHE A 37 7.93 2.60 17.89
N PRO A 38 8.00 1.40 18.48
CA PRO A 38 9.15 0.98 19.28
C PRO A 38 10.48 1.16 18.54
N HIS A 39 11.47 1.68 19.26
CA HIS A 39 12.86 1.85 18.79
C HIS A 39 13.05 2.60 17.45
N GLY A 40 12.04 3.37 17.00
CA GLY A 40 12.04 4.03 15.70
C GLY A 40 12.02 3.06 14.51
N LEU A 41 11.57 1.82 14.72
CA LEU A 41 11.60 0.73 13.74
C LEU A 41 10.49 0.88 12.70
N VAL A 42 10.65 1.84 11.81
CA VAL A 42 9.73 2.01 10.68
C VAL A 42 10.48 1.77 9.37
N HIS A 43 10.16 0.65 8.72
CA HIS A 43 10.69 0.26 7.41
C HIS A 43 12.24 0.25 7.34
N PHE A 44 12.82 1.04 6.42
CA PHE A 44 14.24 1.04 6.07
C PHE A 44 15.09 1.88 7.02
N ASN A 45 14.47 2.61 7.95
CA ASN A 45 15.15 3.41 8.98
C ASN A 45 15.45 2.59 10.25
N SER A 46 15.30 1.27 10.18
CA SER A 46 15.63 0.38 11.28
C SER A 46 17.10 0.57 11.67
N ASN A 47 17.36 0.81 12.96
CA ASN A 47 18.73 0.85 13.51
C ASN A 47 19.39 -0.54 13.54
N TYR A 48 18.67 -1.60 13.15
CA TYR A 48 19.22 -2.94 12.95
C TYR A 48 19.89 -3.02 11.59
N GLY A 49 21.12 -3.53 11.55
CA GLY A 49 21.83 -3.75 10.28
C GLY A 49 21.16 -4.85 9.46
N ASP A 50 21.42 -4.92 8.15
CA ASP A 50 20.96 -6.02 7.29
C ASP A 50 21.37 -7.42 7.83
N ASP A 51 22.44 -7.48 8.62
CA ASP A 51 22.91 -8.70 9.30
C ASP A 51 22.02 -9.12 10.50
N ASP A 52 21.29 -8.18 11.14
CA ASP A 52 20.37 -8.46 12.24
C ASP A 52 19.01 -8.99 11.75
N LEU A 53 18.64 -8.72 10.48
CA LEU A 53 17.45 -9.28 9.83
C LEU A 53 17.58 -10.78 9.53
N GLN A 54 18.79 -11.34 9.68
CA GLN A 54 19.08 -12.78 9.67
C GLN A 54 19.24 -13.35 11.08
N SER A 55 19.16 -12.54 12.13
CA SER A 55 19.16 -13.03 13.51
C SER A 55 17.81 -13.67 13.85
N ASP A 56 17.83 -14.71 14.67
CA ASP A 56 16.64 -15.36 15.23
C ASP A 56 15.87 -14.45 16.24
N GLN A 57 16.14 -13.13 16.26
CA GLN A 57 15.61 -12.16 17.23
C GLN A 57 14.62 -11.15 16.64
N VAL A 58 14.20 -11.28 15.38
CA VAL A 58 13.23 -10.34 14.79
C VAL A 58 11.85 -10.55 15.41
N THR A 59 11.38 -9.57 16.19
CA THR A 59 10.02 -9.54 16.74
C THR A 59 9.01 -9.38 15.59
N PRO A 60 8.09 -10.34 15.36
CA PRO A 60 7.19 -10.27 14.20
C PRO A 60 6.08 -9.23 14.34
N LEU A 61 5.72 -8.89 15.58
CA LEU A 61 4.65 -7.96 15.92
C LEU A 61 5.08 -7.07 17.08
N GLU A 62 5.00 -5.77 16.86
CA GLU A 62 5.30 -4.75 17.84
C GLU A 62 4.13 -3.76 17.91
N VAL A 63 3.75 -3.38 19.11
CA VAL A 63 2.63 -2.47 19.38
C VAL A 63 3.09 -1.40 20.34
N GLN A 64 2.71 -0.15 20.08
CA GLN A 64 2.90 0.93 21.04
C GLN A 64 1.63 1.78 21.15
N ILE A 65 1.21 2.01 22.39
CA ILE A 65 0.09 2.90 22.71
C ILE A 65 0.68 4.24 23.16
N ASN A 66 0.32 5.31 22.44
CA ASN A 66 0.86 6.65 22.65
C ASN A 66 -0.24 7.55 23.20
N HIS A 67 -0.08 8.02 24.44
CA HIS A 67 -1.04 8.85 25.15
C HIS A 67 -0.68 10.34 25.02
N PHE A 68 -1.62 11.14 24.53
CA PHE A 68 -1.47 12.61 24.43
C PHE A 68 -2.02 13.30 25.68
N GLU A 69 -1.53 14.50 25.97
CA GLU A 69 -1.95 15.29 27.16
C GLU A 69 -3.47 15.55 27.20
N CYS A 70 -4.10 15.67 26.03
CA CYS A 70 -5.54 15.89 25.90
C CYS A 70 -6.39 14.61 26.10
N GLY A 71 -5.77 13.48 26.45
CA GLY A 71 -6.42 12.17 26.54
C GLY A 71 -6.63 11.47 25.19
N GLY A 72 -6.13 12.06 24.09
CA GLY A 72 -6.08 11.40 22.79
C GLY A 72 -5.10 10.22 22.82
N VAL A 73 -5.32 9.24 21.94
CA VAL A 73 -4.47 8.03 21.86
C VAL A 73 -4.11 7.75 20.41
N ALA A 74 -2.86 7.41 20.15
CA ALA A 74 -2.42 6.79 18.89
C ALA A 74 -1.98 5.34 19.15
N VAL A 75 -2.55 4.40 18.41
CA VAL A 75 -2.20 2.98 18.45
C VAL A 75 -1.33 2.69 17.23
N ALA A 76 -0.05 2.41 17.47
CA ALA A 76 0.90 2.02 16.43
C ALA A 76 1.07 0.50 16.44
N VAL A 77 1.03 -0.11 15.25
CA VAL A 77 1.16 -1.56 15.05
C VAL A 77 2.15 -1.80 13.92
N SER A 78 3.28 -2.42 14.24
CA SER A 78 4.27 -2.90 13.27
C SER A 78 4.14 -4.41 13.15
N LEU A 79 3.81 -4.90 11.96
CA LEU A 79 3.72 -6.32 11.64
C LEU A 79 4.70 -6.64 10.52
N SER A 80 5.57 -7.62 10.74
CA SER A 80 6.61 -7.96 9.78
C SER A 80 6.02 -8.37 8.43
N HIS A 81 6.40 -7.62 7.38
CA HIS A 81 5.95 -7.91 6.02
C HIS A 81 6.50 -9.26 5.50
N LYS A 82 7.47 -9.89 6.20
CA LYS A 82 7.90 -11.27 5.91
C LYS A 82 6.78 -12.30 6.11
N ILE A 83 5.82 -12.02 7.01
CA ILE A 83 4.76 -12.97 7.38
C ILE A 83 3.34 -12.52 7.01
N ALA A 84 3.12 -11.22 6.74
CA ALA A 84 1.79 -10.68 6.51
C ALA A 84 1.78 -9.54 5.49
N ASP A 85 0.74 -9.49 4.66
CA ASP A 85 0.44 -8.31 3.83
C ASP A 85 -0.43 -7.28 4.57
N GLY A 86 -0.68 -6.13 3.94
CA GLY A 86 -1.53 -5.08 4.53
C GLY A 86 -2.97 -5.52 4.82
N SER A 87 -3.50 -6.50 4.08
CA SER A 87 -4.81 -7.10 4.37
C SER A 87 -4.76 -7.85 5.70
N SER A 88 -3.75 -8.69 5.90
CA SER A 88 -3.53 -9.42 7.16
C SER A 88 -3.34 -8.47 8.34
N LEU A 89 -2.60 -7.37 8.17
CA LEU A 89 -2.43 -6.35 9.21
C LEU A 89 -3.78 -5.76 9.64
N VAL A 90 -4.60 -5.29 8.70
CA VAL A 90 -5.88 -4.66 9.06
C VAL A 90 -6.84 -5.65 9.71
N HIS A 91 -6.89 -6.90 9.23
CA HIS A 91 -7.69 -7.96 9.86
C HIS A 91 -7.21 -8.26 11.28
N PHE A 92 -5.91 -8.35 11.51
CA PHE A 92 -5.33 -8.56 12.84
C PHE A 92 -5.78 -7.46 13.81
N ILE A 93 -5.65 -6.18 13.42
CA ILE A 93 -6.04 -5.05 14.26
C ILE A 93 -7.55 -5.05 14.52
N ASN A 94 -8.36 -5.37 13.50
CA ASN A 94 -9.82 -5.44 13.64
C ASN A 94 -10.23 -6.56 14.63
N ASP A 95 -9.67 -7.76 14.49
CA ASP A 95 -9.93 -8.87 15.40
C ASP A 95 -9.44 -8.55 16.82
N TRP A 96 -8.28 -7.93 16.97
CA TRP A 96 -7.79 -7.44 18.27
C TRP A 96 -8.76 -6.43 18.90
N ALA A 97 -9.20 -5.42 18.14
CA ALA A 97 -10.19 -4.45 18.61
C ALA A 97 -11.52 -5.12 19.00
N ASN A 98 -12.01 -6.06 18.21
CA ASN A 98 -13.23 -6.82 18.52
C ASN A 98 -13.13 -7.61 19.82
N MET A 99 -11.96 -8.21 20.08
CA MET A 99 -11.70 -8.93 21.33
C MET A 99 -11.73 -7.98 22.55
N THR A 100 -11.13 -6.80 22.44
CA THR A 100 -11.08 -5.84 23.56
C THR A 100 -12.46 -5.29 23.97
N ARG A 101 -13.42 -5.19 23.03
CA ARG A 101 -14.77 -4.67 23.32
C ARG A 101 -15.67 -5.62 24.11
N ARG A 102 -15.42 -6.93 24.07
CA ARG A 102 -16.37 -7.93 24.58
C ARG A 102 -15.97 -8.44 25.95
N LYS A 103 -16.89 -8.36 26.91
CA LYS A 103 -16.69 -8.77 28.31
C LYS A 103 -16.89 -10.28 28.55
N ASP A 104 -17.55 -10.97 27.61
CA ASP A 104 -17.89 -12.38 27.73
C ASP A 104 -17.00 -13.21 26.79
N HIS A 105 -16.25 -14.16 27.36
CA HIS A 105 -15.27 -15.02 26.68
C HIS A 105 -15.89 -16.03 25.68
N GLU A 106 -17.17 -15.90 25.31
CA GLU A 106 -17.87 -16.82 24.39
C GLU A 106 -17.80 -16.33 22.94
N PHE A 107 -16.60 -16.20 22.39
CA PHE A 107 -16.44 -16.08 20.94
C PHE A 107 -15.47 -17.14 20.40
N SER A 108 -15.95 -17.85 19.37
CA SER A 108 -15.09 -18.54 18.40
C SER A 108 -14.66 -17.48 17.41
N ILE A 109 -13.42 -17.00 17.51
CA ILE A 109 -12.80 -16.37 16.34
C ILE A 109 -12.76 -17.46 15.28
N ASP A 110 -13.22 -17.17 14.05
CA ASP A 110 -12.98 -18.11 12.95
C ASP A 110 -11.46 -18.26 12.84
N ASP A 111 -10.96 -19.48 13.09
CA ASP A 111 -9.52 -19.73 13.11
C ASP A 111 -8.88 -19.15 11.84
N PRO A 112 -7.85 -18.30 11.98
CA PRO A 112 -7.22 -17.70 10.83
C PRO A 112 -6.71 -18.80 9.90
N PHE A 113 -7.06 -18.67 8.62
CA PHE A 113 -6.64 -19.66 7.63
C PHE A 113 -5.18 -19.38 7.23
N PHE A 114 -4.26 -20.22 7.71
CA PHE A 114 -2.85 -20.18 7.32
C PHE A 114 -2.59 -21.05 6.10
N PHE A 115 -1.90 -20.51 5.10
CA PHE A 115 -1.52 -21.28 3.92
C PHE A 115 -0.33 -22.20 4.20
N PRO A 116 -0.34 -23.45 3.68
CA PRO A 116 0.81 -24.35 3.80
C PRO A 116 2.08 -23.73 3.22
N PHE A 117 3.20 -23.87 3.96
CA PHE A 117 4.50 -23.28 3.63
C PHE A 117 5.01 -23.62 2.22
N GLN A 118 4.62 -24.79 1.68
CA GLN A 118 5.00 -25.23 0.33
C GLN A 118 4.59 -24.26 -0.79
N TYR A 119 3.59 -23.40 -0.55
CA TYR A 119 3.16 -22.36 -1.49
C TYR A 119 3.71 -20.96 -1.15
N MET A 120 4.32 -20.80 0.02
CA MET A 120 4.88 -19.53 0.52
C MET A 120 6.40 -19.42 0.29
N ASN A 121 7.06 -20.52 -0.09
CA ASN A 121 8.51 -20.58 -0.34
C ASN A 121 8.90 -20.18 -1.77
N LEU A 122 8.12 -19.31 -2.39
CA LEU A 122 8.50 -18.66 -3.63
C LEU A 122 9.50 -17.59 -3.23
N ASN A 123 10.77 -17.77 -3.58
CA ASN A 123 11.81 -16.84 -3.18
C ASN A 123 11.65 -15.55 -3.99
N PRO A 124 11.02 -14.48 -3.48
CA PRO A 124 10.80 -13.24 -4.22
C PRO A 124 12.03 -12.34 -4.09
N SER A 125 13.14 -12.85 -3.56
CA SER A 125 14.37 -12.12 -3.22
C SER A 125 15.11 -11.53 -4.42
N ARG A 126 14.51 -11.52 -5.61
CA ARG A 126 15.01 -10.84 -6.80
C ARG A 126 14.06 -9.80 -7.39
N TYR A 127 12.83 -9.68 -6.88
CA TYR A 127 11.78 -8.94 -7.58
C TYR A 127 11.78 -7.44 -7.26
N ILE A 128 12.36 -7.01 -6.13
CA ILE A 128 12.24 -5.63 -5.61
C ILE A 128 13.47 -5.29 -4.75
N ILE A 129 14.66 -5.16 -5.34
CA ILE A 129 15.77 -4.46 -4.68
C ILE A 129 16.00 -3.15 -5.44
N SER A 130 15.51 -2.04 -4.89
CA SER A 130 16.18 -0.76 -5.12
C SER A 130 17.12 -0.53 -3.94
N ARG A 131 18.38 -0.22 -4.27
CA ARG A 131 19.38 0.25 -3.31
C ARG A 131 18.96 1.59 -2.69
N PRO A 132 19.44 1.91 -1.48
CA PRO A 132 19.06 3.10 -0.73
C PRO A 132 19.76 4.40 -1.19
N ASP A 133 20.21 4.50 -2.44
CA ASP A 133 21.08 5.61 -2.87
C ASP A 133 20.34 6.84 -3.42
N ASP A 134 19.00 6.87 -3.38
CA ASP A 134 18.24 8.06 -3.79
C ASP A 134 17.73 8.79 -2.55
N CYS A 135 17.87 10.11 -2.51
CA CYS A 135 17.23 10.93 -1.48
C CYS A 135 15.71 10.87 -1.71
N LEU A 136 15.03 10.07 -0.89
CA LEU A 136 13.60 9.80 -0.99
C LEU A 136 12.84 10.67 0.00
N ILE A 137 11.82 11.35 -0.51
CA ILE A 137 10.87 12.09 0.32
C ILE A 137 9.52 11.40 0.22
N THR A 138 8.91 11.20 1.39
CA THR A 138 7.55 10.69 1.48
C THR A 138 6.60 11.86 1.72
N THR A 139 5.54 11.97 0.92
CA THR A 139 4.53 13.02 1.06
C THR A 139 3.13 12.44 0.91
N ARG A 140 2.18 13.05 1.63
CA ARG A 140 0.78 12.67 1.60
C ARG A 140 0.04 13.61 0.66
N PHE A 141 -0.76 13.05 -0.23
CA PHE A 141 -1.72 13.80 -1.03
C PHE A 141 -3.14 13.37 -0.70
N MET A 142 -4.03 14.33 -0.61
CA MET A 142 -5.44 14.13 -0.35
C MET A 142 -6.25 14.44 -1.61
N PHE A 143 -7.01 13.45 -2.11
CA PHE A 143 -7.90 13.54 -3.27
C PHE A 143 -9.38 13.43 -2.86
N PRO A 144 -10.10 14.55 -2.73
CA PRO A 144 -11.50 14.53 -2.28
C PRO A 144 -12.40 13.68 -3.18
N GLY A 145 -13.44 13.07 -2.62
CA GLY A 145 -14.35 12.21 -3.39
C GLY A 145 -15.03 12.91 -4.56
N SER A 146 -15.42 14.19 -4.35
CA SER A 146 -15.92 15.06 -5.41
C SER A 146 -14.93 15.20 -6.58
N LYS A 147 -13.65 15.43 -6.29
CA LYS A 147 -12.59 15.54 -7.30
C LYS A 147 -12.28 14.22 -7.99
N ILE A 148 -12.31 13.11 -7.26
CA ILE A 148 -12.19 11.78 -7.88
C ILE A 148 -13.36 11.53 -8.83
N ASN A 149 -14.58 11.96 -8.49
CA ASN A 149 -15.73 11.81 -9.37
C ASN A 149 -15.61 12.69 -10.63
N GLU A 150 -15.10 13.92 -10.53
CA GLU A 150 -14.73 14.74 -11.69
C GLU A 150 -13.69 14.01 -12.57
N LEU A 151 -12.66 13.41 -11.97
CA LEU A 151 -11.64 12.64 -12.67
C LEU A 151 -12.23 11.42 -13.40
N LYS A 152 -13.17 10.69 -12.77
CA LYS A 152 -13.91 9.60 -13.43
C LYS A 152 -14.67 10.09 -14.66
N LEU A 153 -15.34 11.24 -14.58
CA LEU A 153 -16.05 11.83 -15.72
C LEU A 153 -15.08 12.24 -16.83
N LYS A 154 -13.93 12.83 -16.48
CA LYS A 154 -12.87 13.18 -17.44
C LYS A 154 -12.36 11.94 -18.17
N VAL A 155 -12.04 10.86 -17.46
CA VAL A 155 -11.59 9.58 -18.07
C VAL A 155 -12.66 8.96 -18.98
N LYS A 156 -13.93 8.99 -18.57
CA LYS A 156 -15.05 8.53 -19.42
C LYS A 156 -15.12 9.32 -20.72
N ALA A 157 -15.02 10.65 -20.64
CA ALA A 157 -15.07 11.52 -21.82
C ALA A 157 -13.86 11.29 -22.75
N MET A 158 -12.65 11.15 -22.19
CA MET A 158 -11.42 10.89 -22.95
C MET A 158 -11.45 9.57 -23.74
N THR A 159 -12.26 8.61 -23.32
CA THR A 159 -12.33 7.27 -23.93
C THR A 159 -13.64 7.04 -24.70
N ALA A 160 -14.54 8.04 -24.79
CA ALA A 160 -15.88 7.86 -25.35
C ALA A 160 -15.88 7.48 -26.84
N GLU A 161 -14.92 7.97 -27.61
CA GLU A 161 -14.78 7.72 -29.06
C GLU A 161 -13.79 6.58 -29.35
N SER A 162 -13.24 5.94 -28.33
CA SER A 162 -12.29 4.86 -28.52
C SER A 162 -12.99 3.54 -28.87
N GLY A 163 -12.24 2.57 -29.40
CA GLY A 163 -12.77 1.23 -29.69
C GLY A 163 -13.12 0.44 -28.42
N GLN A 164 -12.59 0.83 -27.26
CA GLN A 164 -12.82 0.20 -25.95
C GLN A 164 -13.08 1.25 -24.86
N PRO A 165 -14.27 1.88 -24.84
CA PRO A 165 -14.57 2.98 -23.92
C PRO A 165 -14.60 2.52 -22.46
N ILE A 166 -14.04 3.33 -21.57
CA ILE A 166 -14.07 3.06 -20.12
C ILE A 166 -15.38 3.62 -19.54
N THR A 167 -16.37 2.76 -19.35
CA THR A 167 -17.73 3.18 -18.95
C THR A 167 -17.93 3.31 -17.43
N ASN A 168 -17.21 2.52 -16.64
CA ASN A 168 -17.33 2.52 -15.17
C ASN A 168 -15.96 2.29 -14.48
N PRO A 169 -15.09 3.31 -14.46
CA PRO A 169 -13.82 3.19 -13.77
C PRO A 169 -13.97 3.35 -12.26
N THR A 170 -13.19 2.61 -11.48
CA THR A 170 -13.16 2.73 -10.02
C THR A 170 -12.37 3.97 -9.59
N ARG A 171 -12.52 4.37 -8.31
CA ARG A 171 -11.74 5.49 -7.74
C ARG A 171 -10.23 5.22 -7.78
N VAL A 172 -9.83 3.98 -7.49
CA VAL A 172 -8.43 3.54 -7.52
C VAL A 172 -7.91 3.55 -8.96
N GLU A 173 -8.66 3.02 -9.93
CA GLU A 173 -8.23 2.95 -11.34
C GLU A 173 -7.88 4.32 -11.92
N VAL A 174 -8.75 5.32 -11.76
CA VAL A 174 -8.51 6.66 -12.33
C VAL A 174 -7.40 7.41 -11.61
N LEU A 175 -7.28 7.22 -10.29
CA LEU A 175 -6.27 7.90 -9.49
C LEU A 175 -4.89 7.31 -9.74
N THR A 176 -4.76 5.98 -9.80
CA THR A 176 -3.51 5.31 -10.19
C THR A 176 -3.03 5.76 -11.56
N TRP A 177 -3.93 5.89 -12.56
CA TRP A 177 -3.56 6.44 -13.86
C TRP A 177 -3.05 7.89 -13.77
N LEU A 178 -3.75 8.77 -13.03
CA LEU A 178 -3.34 10.17 -12.87
C LEU A 178 -1.98 10.28 -12.17
N LEU A 179 -1.78 9.56 -11.08
CA LEU A 179 -0.53 9.53 -10.32
C LEU A 179 0.63 9.06 -11.18
N TYR A 180 0.43 7.95 -11.91
CA TYR A 180 1.43 7.43 -12.84
C TYR A 180 1.78 8.46 -13.92
N LYS A 181 0.77 9.09 -14.52
CA LYS A 181 0.93 10.10 -15.57
C LYS A 181 1.77 11.28 -15.07
N CYS A 182 1.44 11.84 -13.91
CA CYS A 182 2.16 12.99 -13.34
C CYS A 182 3.59 12.61 -12.95
N ALA A 183 3.80 11.44 -12.33
CA ALA A 183 5.12 10.97 -11.95
C ALA A 183 6.03 10.74 -13.16
N MET A 184 5.49 10.15 -14.24
CA MET A 184 6.24 9.98 -15.49
C MET A 184 6.56 11.30 -16.20
N ALA A 185 5.63 12.25 -16.19
CA ALA A 185 5.87 13.59 -16.75
C ALA A 185 6.99 14.29 -15.98
N ALA A 186 7.01 14.17 -14.65
CA ALA A 186 8.09 14.67 -13.80
C ALA A 186 9.43 14.02 -14.12
N ALA A 187 9.50 12.69 -14.15
CA ALA A 187 10.72 11.96 -14.47
C ALA A 187 11.26 12.29 -15.88
N THR A 188 10.36 12.42 -16.87
CA THR A 188 10.73 12.80 -18.25
C THR A 188 11.33 14.21 -18.29
N LYS A 189 10.71 15.17 -17.59
CA LYS A 189 11.22 16.54 -17.47
C LYS A 189 12.58 16.58 -16.80
N ASN A 190 12.77 15.80 -15.73
CA ASN A 190 14.04 15.68 -15.02
C ASN A 190 15.13 15.04 -15.90
N ASN A 191 14.77 14.10 -16.76
CA ASN A 191 15.67 13.46 -17.73
C ASN A 191 15.83 14.27 -19.04
N SER A 192 15.92 15.60 -18.95
CA SER A 192 16.09 16.51 -20.11
C SER A 192 15.03 16.36 -21.21
N GLY A 193 13.81 15.95 -20.85
CA GLY A 193 12.70 15.71 -21.78
C GLY A 193 12.77 14.37 -22.52
N SER A 194 13.73 13.49 -22.19
CA SER A 194 13.87 12.19 -22.83
C SER A 194 12.99 11.15 -22.14
N PHE A 195 12.00 10.64 -22.87
CA PHE A 195 11.14 9.55 -22.41
C PHE A 195 11.94 8.25 -22.27
N LYS A 196 11.70 7.53 -21.17
CA LYS A 196 12.26 6.20 -20.91
C LYS A 196 11.15 5.17 -20.76
N PRO A 197 11.33 3.93 -21.27
CA PRO A 197 10.40 2.84 -21.01
C PRO A 197 10.26 2.57 -19.51
N THR A 198 9.02 2.44 -19.05
CA THR A 198 8.68 2.28 -17.62
C THR A 198 7.65 1.18 -17.41
N GLY A 199 7.68 0.57 -16.23
CA GLY A 199 6.65 -0.36 -15.77
C GLY A 199 5.70 0.28 -14.77
N ALA A 200 4.41 0.00 -14.87
CA ALA A 200 3.46 0.25 -13.79
C ALA A 200 3.02 -1.09 -13.19
N VAL A 201 3.17 -1.25 -11.89
CA VAL A 201 2.81 -2.47 -11.15
C VAL A 201 1.72 -2.14 -10.14
N GLN A 202 0.58 -2.82 -10.23
CA GLN A 202 -0.47 -2.76 -9.23
C GLN A 202 -0.46 -4.03 -8.37
N ILE A 203 -0.33 -3.87 -7.06
CA ILE A 203 -0.40 -4.98 -6.11
C ILE A 203 -1.88 -5.23 -5.76
N ALA A 204 -2.39 -6.41 -6.13
CA ALA A 204 -3.76 -6.82 -5.88
C ALA A 204 -3.85 -7.88 -4.77
N ASN A 205 -4.96 -7.86 -4.02
CA ASN A 205 -5.26 -8.90 -3.03
C ASN A 205 -5.62 -10.21 -3.74
N LEU A 206 -4.80 -11.24 -3.57
CA LEU A 206 -4.95 -12.54 -4.22
C LEU A 206 -6.19 -13.30 -3.69
N ARG A 207 -6.63 -13.04 -2.45
CA ARG A 207 -7.73 -13.75 -1.79
C ARG A 207 -9.01 -13.78 -2.63
N GLY A 208 -9.33 -12.66 -3.28
CA GLY A 208 -10.52 -12.50 -4.14
C GLY A 208 -10.23 -12.51 -5.65
N LEU A 209 -9.04 -12.96 -6.08
CA LEU A 209 -8.55 -12.79 -7.45
C LEU A 209 -8.43 -14.11 -8.25
N MET A 210 -9.11 -15.17 -7.81
CA MET A 210 -9.11 -16.50 -8.46
C MET A 210 -10.53 -17.09 -8.50
N MET A 211 -10.73 -18.18 -9.24
CA MET A 211 -12.01 -18.90 -9.23
C MET A 211 -12.30 -19.51 -7.86
N GLU A 212 -11.33 -20.25 -7.31
CA GLU A 212 -11.37 -20.75 -5.93
C GLU A 212 -10.83 -19.64 -5.01
N GLN A 213 -11.75 -18.83 -4.48
CA GLN A 213 -11.40 -17.73 -3.57
C GLN A 213 -10.87 -18.26 -2.25
N LEU A 214 -9.91 -17.52 -1.69
CA LEU A 214 -9.38 -17.80 -0.37
C LEU A 214 -10.28 -17.12 0.68
N PRO A 215 -10.36 -17.66 1.91
CA PRO A 215 -11.02 -16.96 3.01
C PRO A 215 -10.48 -15.53 3.15
N GLU A 216 -11.38 -14.58 3.41
CA GLU A 216 -11.00 -13.17 3.55
C GLU A 216 -9.99 -12.96 4.70
N LYS A 217 -10.16 -13.70 5.79
CA LYS A 217 -9.29 -13.72 6.96
C LYS A 217 -8.04 -14.59 6.82
N SER A 218 -7.70 -15.06 5.62
CA SER A 218 -6.45 -15.79 5.44
C SER A 218 -5.24 -14.91 5.79
N ILE A 219 -4.31 -15.44 6.58
CA ILE A 219 -3.12 -14.73 7.04
C ILE A 219 -1.90 -15.13 6.21
N GLY A 220 -1.15 -14.13 5.74
CA GLY A 220 0.02 -14.33 4.90
C GLY A 220 0.23 -13.19 3.90
N ASN A 221 1.30 -13.30 3.12
CA ASN A 221 1.51 -12.48 1.93
C ASN A 221 0.73 -13.07 0.75
N LEU A 222 -0.55 -12.71 0.62
CA LEU A 222 -1.43 -13.19 -0.44
C LEU A 222 -1.68 -12.03 -1.41
N ILE A 223 -0.60 -11.64 -2.08
CA ILE A 223 -0.56 -10.52 -3.02
C ILE A 223 -0.25 -11.01 -4.43
N MET A 224 -0.79 -10.30 -5.42
CA MET A 224 -0.54 -10.55 -6.83
C MET A 224 -0.14 -9.26 -7.54
N PRO A 225 1.12 -9.14 -8.00
CA PRO A 225 1.49 -8.03 -8.87
C PRO A 225 0.83 -8.22 -10.24
N MET A 226 0.27 -7.12 -10.76
CA MET A 226 -0.18 -7.01 -12.14
C MET A 226 0.65 -5.90 -12.78
N GLU A 227 1.16 -6.09 -13.99
CA GLU A 227 2.16 -5.21 -14.59
C GLU A 227 1.79 -4.78 -16.01
N ILE A 228 2.00 -3.51 -16.33
CA ILE A 228 1.93 -3.01 -17.70
C ILE A 228 3.23 -2.30 -18.05
N LEU A 229 3.69 -2.49 -19.28
CA LEU A 229 4.89 -1.82 -19.80
C LEU A 229 4.44 -0.66 -20.69
N ILE A 230 5.04 0.51 -20.46
CA ILE A 230 4.80 1.73 -21.22
C ILE A 230 6.11 2.10 -21.90
N ASN A 231 6.17 1.84 -23.21
CA ASN A 231 7.36 2.02 -24.03
C ASN A 231 7.38 3.37 -24.76
N LYS A 232 6.23 4.02 -24.84
CA LYS A 232 6.06 5.32 -25.51
C LYS A 232 5.09 6.20 -24.75
N GLU A 233 5.30 7.51 -24.79
CA GLU A 233 4.41 8.49 -24.17
C GLU A 233 2.95 8.37 -24.65
N SER A 234 2.73 8.04 -25.92
CA SER A 234 1.40 7.84 -26.51
C SER A 234 0.60 6.69 -25.86
N GLU A 235 1.28 5.74 -25.22
CA GLU A 235 0.66 4.60 -24.52
C GLU A 235 0.13 5.00 -23.13
N MET A 236 0.46 6.20 -22.64
CA MET A 236 0.04 6.75 -21.34
C MET A 236 -1.41 7.30 -21.34
N ASN A 237 -2.25 6.80 -22.24
CA ASN A 237 -3.66 7.13 -22.27
C ASN A 237 -4.43 6.23 -21.28
N PRO A 238 -5.56 6.70 -20.72
CA PRO A 238 -6.31 5.94 -19.72
C PRO A 238 -6.86 4.62 -20.26
N GLU A 239 -7.16 4.53 -21.56
CA GLU A 239 -7.67 3.31 -22.21
C GLU A 239 -6.64 2.18 -22.12
N SER A 240 -5.42 2.39 -22.61
CA SER A 240 -4.34 1.39 -22.58
C SER A 240 -3.96 1.03 -21.15
N PHE A 241 -3.84 2.03 -20.27
CA PHE A 241 -3.42 1.85 -18.88
C PHE A 241 -4.45 1.06 -18.05
N ILE A 242 -5.69 1.55 -17.97
CA ILE A 242 -6.72 0.94 -17.12
C ILE A 242 -7.20 -0.39 -17.72
N SER A 243 -7.35 -0.48 -19.05
CA SER A 243 -7.78 -1.73 -19.69
C SER A 243 -6.70 -2.82 -19.59
N GLY A 244 -5.42 -2.44 -19.60
CA GLY A 244 -4.30 -3.35 -19.38
C GLY A 244 -4.40 -4.08 -18.04
N PHE A 245 -4.59 -3.35 -16.94
CA PHE A 245 -4.81 -3.95 -15.63
C PHE A 245 -6.12 -4.74 -15.55
N LYS A 246 -7.21 -4.26 -16.15
CA LYS A 246 -8.48 -5.00 -16.19
C LYS A 246 -8.34 -6.34 -16.90
N LYS A 247 -7.61 -6.38 -18.01
CA LYS A 247 -7.34 -7.61 -18.76
C LYS A 247 -6.60 -8.63 -17.92
N GLN A 248 -5.53 -8.23 -17.24
CA GLN A 248 -4.80 -9.10 -16.32
C GLN A 248 -5.66 -9.56 -15.16
N LYS A 249 -6.43 -8.66 -14.54
CA LYS A 249 -7.38 -9.00 -13.48
C LYS A 249 -8.38 -10.07 -13.93
N MET A 250 -8.87 -10.00 -15.17
CA MET A 250 -9.75 -11.02 -15.75
C MET A 250 -9.02 -12.34 -16.01
N GLN A 251 -7.75 -12.30 -16.46
CA GLN A 251 -6.93 -13.51 -16.61
C GLN A 251 -6.72 -14.20 -15.27
N PHE A 252 -6.33 -13.48 -14.21
CA PHE A 252 -6.18 -14.07 -12.87
C PHE A 252 -7.48 -14.66 -12.35
N LYS A 253 -8.61 -13.98 -12.56
CA LYS A 253 -9.95 -14.53 -12.21
C LYS A 253 -10.33 -15.80 -12.96
N SER A 254 -9.68 -16.09 -14.09
CA SER A 254 -9.87 -17.33 -14.84
C SER A 254 -8.97 -18.48 -14.37
N LEU A 255 -7.98 -18.19 -13.53
CA LEU A 255 -7.12 -19.20 -12.93
C LEU A 255 -7.85 -19.90 -11.78
N ARG A 256 -7.67 -21.21 -11.72
CA ARG A 256 -8.47 -22.07 -10.84
C ARG A 256 -8.11 -21.83 -9.39
N ASN A 257 -6.82 -21.93 -9.06
CA ASN A 257 -6.34 -21.98 -7.68
C ASN A 257 -4.96 -21.30 -7.56
N ILE A 258 -4.51 -21.16 -6.31
CA ILE A 258 -3.26 -20.48 -5.97
C ILE A 258 -2.02 -21.12 -6.61
N GLU A 259 -2.01 -22.44 -6.82
CA GLU A 259 -0.91 -23.16 -7.46
C GLU A 259 -0.75 -22.73 -8.92
N THR A 260 -1.86 -22.64 -9.65
CA THR A 260 -1.85 -22.18 -11.05
C THR A 260 -1.41 -20.73 -11.17
N VAL A 261 -1.76 -19.88 -10.20
CA VAL A 261 -1.36 -18.48 -10.19
C VAL A 261 0.14 -18.33 -9.97
N PHE A 262 0.69 -19.00 -8.97
CA PHE A 262 2.12 -18.91 -8.69
C PHE A 262 3.00 -19.52 -9.78
N GLY A 263 2.50 -20.52 -10.50
CA GLY A 263 3.16 -21.06 -11.69
C GLY A 263 3.33 -20.02 -12.81
N VAL A 264 2.37 -19.12 -13.01
CA VAL A 264 2.43 -18.03 -14.01
C VAL A 264 3.36 -16.90 -13.54
N LEU A 265 3.31 -16.56 -12.25
CA LEU A 265 4.05 -15.42 -11.71
C LEU A 265 5.58 -15.59 -11.81
N HIS A 266 6.08 -16.82 -11.65
CA HIS A 266 7.51 -17.08 -11.52
C HIS A 266 8.31 -16.92 -12.83
N SER A 267 7.69 -17.03 -14.01
CA SER A 267 8.40 -16.92 -15.29
C SER A 267 8.37 -15.51 -15.87
N ASP A 268 7.24 -14.81 -15.74
CA ASP A 268 6.97 -13.68 -16.64
C ASP A 268 7.39 -12.33 -16.05
N LEU A 269 7.15 -12.10 -14.76
CA LEU A 269 7.32 -10.78 -14.15
C LEU A 269 8.78 -10.31 -14.15
N GLU A 270 9.73 -11.14 -13.73
CA GLU A 270 11.14 -10.71 -13.69
C GLU A 270 11.68 -10.40 -15.09
N GLU A 271 11.28 -11.17 -16.10
CA GLU A 271 11.72 -10.94 -17.47
C GLU A 271 11.15 -9.63 -18.02
N GLN A 272 9.89 -9.31 -17.69
CA GLN A 272 9.29 -8.04 -18.11
C GLN A 272 9.91 -6.84 -17.39
N LEU A 273 10.14 -6.92 -16.08
CA LEU A 273 10.70 -5.80 -15.32
C LEU A 273 12.18 -5.52 -15.69
N ARG A 274 12.92 -6.51 -16.20
CA ARG A 274 14.27 -6.29 -16.75
C ARG A 274 14.30 -5.48 -18.05
N LYS A 275 13.15 -5.20 -18.68
CA LYS A 275 13.04 -4.48 -19.96
C LYS A 275 12.78 -2.98 -19.83
N VAL A 276 12.62 -2.48 -18.60
CA VAL A 276 12.27 -1.08 -18.32
C VAL A 276 13.29 -0.42 -17.41
N ASP A 277 13.40 0.91 -17.52
CA ASP A 277 14.38 1.69 -16.75
C ASP A 277 13.88 1.96 -15.33
N ASP A 278 12.59 2.26 -15.18
CA ASP A 278 11.95 2.54 -13.89
C ASP A 278 10.61 1.79 -13.74
N VAL A 279 10.27 1.46 -12.50
CA VAL A 279 9.03 0.79 -12.13
C VAL A 279 8.29 1.62 -11.08
N TYR A 280 7.01 1.89 -11.32
CA TYR A 280 6.11 2.57 -10.40
C TYR A 280 5.15 1.57 -9.78
N ILE A 281 5.13 1.48 -8.45
CA ILE A 281 4.39 0.47 -7.69
C ILE A 281 3.20 1.11 -6.98
N PHE A 282 2.02 0.55 -7.18
CA PHE A 282 0.76 1.02 -6.61
C PHE A 282 0.16 -0.05 -5.71
N THR A 283 -0.04 0.27 -4.44
CA THR A 283 -0.73 -0.58 -3.47
C THR A 283 -1.98 0.13 -2.99
N SER A 284 -3.12 -0.59 -2.93
CA SER A 284 -4.38 -0.03 -2.43
C SER A 284 -4.81 -0.75 -1.17
N LEU A 285 -4.89 -0.01 -0.06
CA LEU A 285 -5.54 -0.40 1.19
C LEU A 285 -6.93 0.24 1.34
N CYS A 286 -7.48 0.80 0.26
CA CYS A 286 -8.87 1.24 0.21
C CYS A 286 -9.83 0.04 0.36
N GLY A 287 -10.91 0.21 1.13
CA GLY A 287 -11.95 -0.79 1.33
C GLY A 287 -11.68 -1.79 2.46
N TYR A 288 -10.60 -1.62 3.23
CA TYR A 288 -10.29 -2.48 4.39
C TYR A 288 -10.87 -1.99 5.72
N HIS A 289 -11.71 -0.95 5.70
CA HIS A 289 -12.48 -0.51 6.88
C HIS A 289 -11.61 -0.12 8.09
N ALA A 290 -10.39 0.37 7.89
CA ALA A 290 -9.49 0.76 8.98
C ALA A 290 -10.07 1.85 9.90
N TYR A 291 -10.93 2.73 9.37
CA TYR A 291 -11.65 3.74 10.15
C TYR A 291 -12.83 3.19 10.97
N GLU A 292 -13.16 1.90 10.87
CA GLU A 292 -14.21 1.24 11.68
C GLU A 292 -13.61 0.44 12.85
N ILE A 293 -12.29 0.51 13.05
CA ILE A 293 -11.59 -0.19 14.12
C ILE A 293 -11.82 0.54 15.44
N ASP A 294 -12.70 -0.02 16.28
CA ASP A 294 -13.03 0.54 17.60
C ASP A 294 -12.57 -0.41 18.71
N PHE A 295 -11.65 0.01 19.58
CA PHE A 295 -11.21 -0.80 20.73
C PHE A 295 -12.16 -0.72 21.95
N GLY A 296 -13.27 0.01 21.82
CA GLY A 296 -14.25 0.28 22.88
C GLY A 296 -14.26 1.73 23.36
N TRP A 297 -13.42 2.57 22.77
CA TRP A 297 -13.29 4.00 23.09
C TRP A 297 -13.51 4.92 21.87
N GLY A 298 -14.04 4.38 20.77
CA GLY A 298 -14.41 5.11 19.57
C GLY A 298 -13.56 4.74 18.35
N GLU A 299 -14.07 5.14 17.18
CA GLU A 299 -13.41 4.96 15.88
C GLU A 299 -12.23 5.94 15.69
N PRO A 300 -11.23 5.61 14.85
CA PRO A 300 -10.07 6.46 14.63
C PRO A 300 -10.46 7.74 13.89
N ILE A 301 -9.98 8.90 14.34
CA ILE A 301 -10.10 10.16 13.59
C ILE A 301 -9.13 10.24 12.41
N LYS A 302 -8.06 9.44 12.45
CA LYS A 302 -6.99 9.38 11.46
C LYS A 302 -6.41 7.97 11.41
N VAL A 303 -6.23 7.46 10.21
CA VAL A 303 -5.41 6.27 9.91
C VAL A 303 -4.25 6.72 9.05
N ALA A 304 -3.05 6.26 9.37
CA ALA A 304 -1.82 6.63 8.69
C ALA A 304 -0.88 5.43 8.62
N LEU A 305 -0.10 5.37 7.55
CA LEU A 305 1.11 4.55 7.49
C LEU A 305 2.29 5.45 7.84
N ALA A 306 3.25 4.94 8.62
CA ALA A 306 4.48 5.63 8.95
C ALA A 306 5.64 5.14 8.07
N GLY A 307 6.78 5.84 8.16
CA GLY A 307 8.01 5.48 7.49
C GLY A 307 8.08 5.81 6.00
N VAL A 308 9.22 5.44 5.42
CA VAL A 308 9.57 5.71 4.02
C VAL A 308 9.38 4.44 3.20
N ALA A 309 8.64 4.54 2.10
CA ALA A 309 8.50 3.46 1.13
C ALA A 309 9.67 3.44 0.14
N ARG A 310 9.76 2.41 -0.71
CA ARG A 310 10.69 2.40 -1.83
C ARG A 310 10.40 3.56 -2.79
N LYS A 311 11.43 4.08 -3.48
CA LYS A 311 11.27 5.00 -4.62
C LYS A 311 10.18 4.53 -5.58
N ASN A 312 9.40 5.48 -6.11
CA ASN A 312 8.32 5.26 -7.06
C ASN A 312 7.17 4.39 -6.50
N THR A 313 6.93 4.46 -5.18
CA THR A 313 5.82 3.74 -4.53
C THR A 313 4.69 4.69 -4.16
N PHE A 314 3.47 4.23 -4.37
CA PHE A 314 2.23 4.93 -4.06
C PHE A 314 1.33 3.99 -3.26
N ILE A 315 0.93 4.41 -2.07
CA ILE A 315 0.00 3.65 -1.22
C ILE A 315 -1.30 4.45 -1.07
N LEU A 316 -2.40 3.88 -1.55
CA LEU A 316 -3.72 4.49 -1.54
C LEU A 316 -4.52 3.97 -0.34
N THR A 317 -4.99 4.87 0.51
CA THR A 317 -5.84 4.57 1.68
C THR A 317 -7.14 5.37 1.62
N ASP A 318 -8.20 4.89 2.28
CA ASP A 318 -9.43 5.67 2.36
C ASP A 318 -9.21 6.94 3.21
N ALA A 319 -9.83 8.05 2.83
CA ALA A 319 -9.88 9.23 3.69
C ALA A 319 -10.82 9.02 4.90
N PRO A 320 -10.71 9.81 5.99
CA PRO A 320 -11.52 9.65 7.22
C PRO A 320 -13.04 9.58 7.05
N ASN A 321 -13.58 10.10 5.93
CA ASN A 321 -15.01 10.08 5.62
C ASN A 321 -15.39 9.07 4.51
N LYS A 322 -14.46 8.18 4.12
CA LYS A 322 -14.59 7.16 3.05
C LYS A 322 -14.98 7.68 1.66
N ASP A 323 -15.10 8.98 1.49
CA ASP A 323 -15.47 9.60 0.21
C ASP A 323 -14.23 9.87 -0.67
N GLY A 324 -13.10 10.23 -0.06
CA GLY A 324 -11.83 10.51 -0.74
C GLY A 324 -10.79 9.39 -0.62
N ILE A 325 -9.63 9.62 -1.26
CA ILE A 325 -8.44 8.79 -1.12
C ILE A 325 -7.29 9.66 -0.63
N GLU A 326 -6.56 9.17 0.36
CA GLU A 326 -5.25 9.68 0.71
C GLU A 326 -4.17 8.79 0.06
N VAL A 327 -3.17 9.43 -0.54
CA VAL A 327 -2.07 8.77 -1.23
C VAL A 327 -0.78 9.10 -0.51
N LEU A 328 -0.11 8.08 -0.01
CA LEU A 328 1.27 8.19 0.43
C LEU A 328 2.20 7.96 -0.78
N MET A 329 3.00 8.96 -1.11
CA MET A 329 3.85 8.96 -2.31
C MET A 329 5.31 9.02 -1.89
N CYS A 330 6.12 8.08 -2.36
CA CYS A 330 7.56 8.10 -2.20
C CYS A 330 8.24 8.23 -3.57
N LEU A 331 8.92 9.35 -3.80
CA LEU A 331 9.59 9.71 -5.03
C LEU A 331 10.97 10.31 -4.72
N GLY A 332 11.84 10.40 -5.72
CA GLY A 332 13.06 11.20 -5.59
C GLY A 332 12.74 12.69 -5.45
N GLU A 333 13.54 13.44 -4.69
CA GLU A 333 13.24 14.85 -4.35
C GLU A 333 12.86 15.72 -5.56
N HIS A 334 13.62 15.62 -6.64
CA HIS A 334 13.40 16.41 -7.86
C HIS A 334 12.08 16.06 -8.54
N ASP A 335 11.75 14.77 -8.64
CA ASP A 335 10.50 14.33 -9.27
C ASP A 335 9.31 14.73 -8.39
N LEU A 336 9.44 14.58 -7.07
CA LEU A 336 8.40 15.00 -6.12
C LEU A 336 8.12 16.50 -6.20
N ALA A 337 9.15 17.34 -6.25
CA ALA A 337 8.99 18.78 -6.37
C ALA A 337 8.24 19.18 -7.65
N ILE A 338 8.50 18.47 -8.77
CA ILE A 338 7.75 18.69 -10.01
C ILE A 338 6.30 18.25 -9.84
N VAL A 339 6.06 17.06 -9.28
CA VAL A 339 4.71 16.51 -9.03
C VAL A 339 3.88 17.41 -8.12
N GLN A 340 4.48 17.96 -7.05
CA GLN A 340 3.82 18.91 -6.14
C GLN A 340 3.41 20.23 -6.80
N SER A 341 4.07 20.59 -7.90
CA SER A 341 3.75 21.79 -8.69
C SER A 341 2.89 21.48 -9.94
N ASP A 342 2.52 20.21 -10.16
CA ASP A 342 1.82 19.80 -11.37
C ASP A 342 0.35 20.28 -11.35
N PRO A 343 -0.05 21.16 -12.29
CA PRO A 343 -1.39 21.73 -12.29
C PRO A 343 -2.49 20.70 -12.60
N GLU A 344 -2.18 19.60 -13.28
CA GLU A 344 -3.14 18.54 -13.55
C GLU A 344 -3.39 17.71 -12.29
N LEU A 345 -2.36 17.41 -11.50
CA LEU A 345 -2.53 16.73 -10.21
C LEU A 345 -3.29 17.61 -9.22
N LEU A 346 -2.88 18.87 -9.08
CA LEU A 346 -3.46 19.85 -8.15
C LEU A 346 -4.91 20.22 -8.50
N ALA A 347 -5.36 19.96 -9.73
CA ALA A 347 -6.77 20.09 -10.08
C ALA A 347 -7.68 19.08 -9.33
N PHE A 348 -7.13 17.97 -8.86
CA PHE A 348 -7.86 16.88 -8.23
C PHE A 348 -7.48 16.59 -6.78
N GLY A 349 -6.33 17.09 -6.30
CA GLY A 349 -5.87 16.87 -4.94
C GLY A 349 -5.01 18.01 -4.40
N TYR A 350 -4.65 17.90 -3.12
CA TYR A 350 -3.76 18.80 -2.40
C TYR A 350 -2.82 17.98 -1.50
N PHE A 351 -1.74 18.57 -0.99
CA PHE A 351 -0.78 17.91 -0.11
C PHE A 351 -0.56 18.73 1.15
#